data_AF-A0A1W2H2S9-F1
#
_entry.id   AF-A0A1W2H2S9-F1
#
_cell.length_a   1.000
_cell.length_b   1.000
_cell.length_c   1.000
_cell.angle_alpha   90.00
_cell.angle_beta   90.00
_cell.angle_gamma   90.00
#
_symmetry.space_group_name_H-M   'P 1'
#
loop_
_entity.id
_entity.type
_entity.pdbx_description
1 polymer ?
#
loop_
_entity_poly.entity_id
_entity_poly.type
_entity_poly.pdbx_seq_one_letter_code
_entity_poly.pdbx_strand_id
1 'polypeptide(L)'
;MQTESYQDDRILDGINLGPMIRIFAYNGIYQLQFLYLFVLIFIKMKKYLKYTKNFYFLFTLFFVIWMVFIDSNDILTQYKLKAKLNELERQKEFYLERKEKIQADRKELMSNNELLEKFARERYLMKRKNEDLYVVVEE
;
A
#
# COMPACT_ATOMS: atom_id res chain seq x y z
N MET A 1 22.19 -12.37 25.77
CA MET A 1 21.73 -10.99 26.01
C MET A 1 22.26 -10.17 24.84
N GLN A 2 21.38 -9.79 23.90
CA GLN A 2 21.52 -8.79 22.84
C GLN A 2 20.31 -8.98 21.92
N THR A 3 19.21 -8.33 22.27
CA THR A 3 18.09 -8.11 21.35
C THR A 3 18.25 -6.68 20.85
N GLU A 4 19.16 -6.49 19.89
CA GLU A 4 19.15 -5.25 19.12
C GLU A 4 17.90 -5.28 18.25
N SER A 5 16.98 -4.36 18.55
CA SER A 5 15.85 -4.06 17.70
C SER A 5 16.38 -3.55 16.37
N TYR A 6 16.28 -4.39 15.33
CA TYR A 6 16.46 -3.98 13.95
C TYR A 6 15.33 -2.98 13.61
N GLN A 7 15.58 -1.70 13.89
CA GLN A 7 14.75 -0.60 13.44
C GLN A 7 15.11 -0.37 11.97
N ASP A 8 14.14 -0.63 11.10
CA ASP A 8 14.29 -0.53 9.65
C ASP A 8 14.27 0.96 9.26
N ASP A 9 15.45 1.60 9.24
CA ASP A 9 15.62 3.01 8.85
C ASP A 9 15.35 3.25 7.35
N ARG A 10 15.07 2.19 6.56
CA ARG A 10 14.73 2.29 5.13
C ARG A 10 13.32 2.82 4.86
N ILE A 11 12.51 3.09 5.90
CA ILE A 11 11.16 3.65 5.74
C ILE A 11 11.22 5.10 5.21
N LEU A 12 12.29 5.85 5.47
CA LEU A 12 12.40 7.27 5.07
C LEU A 12 13.07 7.48 3.69
N ASP A 13 13.90 6.54 3.24
CA ASP A 13 14.64 6.65 1.97
C ASP A 13 13.79 6.28 0.73
N GLY A 14 12.64 5.65 0.93
CA GLY A 14 11.77 5.16 -0.15
C GLY A 14 10.78 6.18 -0.73
N ILE A 15 10.69 7.39 -0.18
CA ILE A 15 9.68 8.37 -0.62
C ILE A 15 10.19 9.13 -1.86
N ASN A 16 10.08 8.50 -3.03
CA ASN A 16 10.23 9.19 -4.30
C ASN A 16 9.04 10.15 -4.50
N LEU A 17 9.15 11.36 -3.94
CA LEU A 17 8.13 12.41 -3.99
C LEU A 17 7.93 12.98 -5.40
N GLY A 18 8.89 12.80 -6.32
CA GLY A 18 8.85 13.32 -7.69
C GLY A 18 7.55 13.00 -8.46
N PRO A 19 7.16 11.72 -8.61
CA PRO A 19 5.90 11.34 -9.27
C PRO A 19 4.67 11.81 -8.48
N MET A 20 4.68 11.77 -7.15
CA MET A 20 3.54 12.25 -6.34
C MET A 20 3.32 13.75 -6.54
N ILE A 21 4.36 14.57 -6.41
CA ILE A 21 4.32 16.02 -6.63
C ILE A 21 3.83 16.35 -8.04
N ARG A 22 4.24 15.58 -9.06
CA ARG A 22 3.74 15.76 -10.43
C ARG A 22 2.26 15.44 -10.57
N ILE A 23 1.76 14.38 -9.91
CA ILE A 23 0.33 14.02 -9.92
C ILE A 23 -0.49 15.09 -9.19
N PHE A 24 -0.04 15.57 -8.03
CA PHE A 24 -0.71 16.66 -7.31
C PHE A 24 -0.68 17.98 -8.10
N ALA A 25 0.45 18.30 -8.74
CA ALA A 25 0.58 19.51 -9.55
C ALA A 25 -0.31 19.45 -10.80
N TYR A 26 -0.34 18.33 -11.53
CA TYR A 26 -1.22 18.17 -12.69
C TYR A 26 -2.69 18.27 -12.29
N ASN A 27 -3.13 17.54 -11.25
CA ASN A 27 -4.51 17.61 -10.79
C ASN A 27 -4.90 19.01 -10.30
N GLY A 28 -4.01 19.70 -9.57
CA GLY A 28 -4.25 21.07 -9.12
C GLY A 28 -4.34 22.09 -10.26
N ILE A 29 -3.48 21.96 -11.29
CA ILE A 29 -3.52 22.82 -12.48
C ILE A 29 -4.82 22.58 -13.27
N TYR A 30 -5.22 21.32 -13.46
CA TYR A 30 -6.50 21.01 -14.12
C TYR A 30 -7.71 21.52 -13.33
N GLN A 31 -7.69 21.43 -11.99
CA GLN A 31 -8.75 21.99 -11.14
C GLN A 31 -8.83 23.52 -11.26
N LEU A 32 -7.70 24.22 -11.24
CA LEU A 32 -7.66 25.68 -11.40
C LEU A 32 -8.11 26.11 -12.81
N GLN A 33 -7.68 25.40 -13.85
CA GLN A 33 -8.04 25.69 -15.24
C GLN A 33 -9.52 25.39 -15.52
N PHE A 34 -10.05 24.32 -14.94
CA PHE A 34 -11.47 24.00 -14.98
C PHE A 34 -12.32 25.08 -14.28
N LEU A 35 -11.90 25.51 -13.08
CA LEU A 35 -12.56 26.59 -12.35
C LEU A 35 -12.59 27.90 -13.16
N TYR A 36 -11.46 28.26 -13.79
CA TYR A 36 -11.37 29.45 -14.64
C TYR A 36 -12.31 29.38 -15.85
N LEU A 37 -12.36 28.24 -16.53
CA LEU A 37 -13.26 28.02 -17.66
C LEU A 37 -14.73 28.09 -17.23
N PHE A 38 -15.07 27.50 -16.07
CA PHE A 38 -16.41 27.55 -15.48
C PHE A 38 -16.84 28.99 -15.16
N VAL A 39 -15.96 29.79 -14.56
CA VAL A 39 -16.22 31.21 -14.26
C VAL A 39 -16.42 32.02 -15.55
N LEU A 40 -15.59 31.80 -16.58
CA LEU A 40 -15.76 32.46 -17.89
C LEU A 40 -17.08 32.11 -18.56
N ILE A 41 -17.47 30.83 -18.54
CA ILE A 41 -18.76 30.37 -19.07
C ILE A 41 -19.90 31.03 -18.29
N PHE A 42 -19.83 31.09 -16.96
CA PHE A 42 -20.83 31.72 -16.12
C PHE A 42 -21.01 33.22 -16.42
N ILE A 43 -19.91 33.97 -16.56
CA ILE A 43 -19.93 35.39 -16.92
C ILE A 43 -20.54 35.58 -18.31
N LYS A 44 -20.17 34.73 -19.28
CA LYS A 44 -20.70 34.79 -20.64
C LYS A 44 -22.20 34.48 -20.67
N MET A 45 -22.64 33.47 -19.92
CA MET A 45 -24.04 33.02 -19.82
C MET A 45 -24.96 34.10 -19.23
N LYS A 46 -24.50 34.89 -18.24
CA LYS A 46 -25.26 36.05 -17.72
C LYS A 46 -25.72 37.02 -18.82
N LYS A 47 -24.94 37.17 -19.90
CA LYS A 47 -25.26 38.06 -21.02
C LYS A 47 -26.38 37.54 -21.93
N TYR A 48 -26.54 36.21 -22.04
CA TYR A 48 -27.53 35.56 -22.91
C TYR A 48 -28.83 35.17 -22.18
N LEU A 49 -28.89 35.46 -20.89
CA LEU A 49 -29.93 35.05 -19.96
C LEU A 49 -31.29 35.75 -20.13
N LYS A 50 -31.44 36.68 -21.08
CA LYS A 50 -32.71 37.38 -21.31
C LYS A 50 -33.82 36.47 -21.85
N TYR A 51 -33.52 35.24 -22.28
CA TYR A 51 -34.45 34.41 -23.07
C TYR A 51 -34.82 33.05 -22.47
N THR A 52 -34.32 32.64 -21.29
CA THR A 52 -34.58 31.29 -20.75
C THR A 52 -34.86 31.32 -19.24
N LYS A 53 -36.13 31.13 -18.85
CA LYS A 53 -36.56 31.18 -17.43
C LYS A 53 -36.08 30.01 -16.55
N ASN A 54 -35.66 28.89 -17.12
CA ASN A 54 -35.26 27.67 -16.38
C ASN A 54 -33.80 27.21 -16.59
N PHE A 55 -32.95 28.01 -17.24
CA PHE A 55 -31.58 27.59 -17.56
C PHE A 55 -30.72 27.35 -16.29
N TYR A 56 -30.87 28.19 -15.27
CA TYR A 56 -30.15 28.02 -14.02
C TYR A 56 -30.50 26.70 -13.34
N PHE A 57 -31.76 26.28 -13.34
CA PHE A 57 -32.15 25.02 -12.72
C PHE A 57 -31.44 23.82 -13.37
N LEU A 58 -31.43 23.77 -14.71
CA LEU A 58 -30.78 22.68 -15.43
C LEU A 58 -29.25 22.70 -15.28
N PHE A 59 -28.65 23.90 -15.28
CA PHE A 59 -27.22 24.07 -15.05
C PHE A 59 -26.82 23.70 -13.62
N THR A 60 -27.63 24.07 -12.62
CA THR A 60 -27.36 23.73 -11.22
C THR A 60 -27.53 22.24 -10.99
N LEU A 61 -28.55 21.61 -11.60
CA LEU A 61 -28.74 20.17 -11.53
C LEU A 61 -27.58 19.41 -12.19
N PHE A 62 -27.15 19.85 -13.38
CA PHE A 62 -25.98 19.29 -14.05
C PHE A 62 -24.71 19.47 -13.20
N PHE A 63 -24.51 20.64 -12.61
CA PHE A 63 -23.38 20.94 -11.76
C PHE A 63 -23.37 20.09 -10.49
N VAL A 64 -24.52 19.89 -9.85
CA VAL A 64 -24.65 19.00 -8.67
C VAL A 64 -24.35 17.56 -9.05
N ILE A 65 -24.89 17.07 -10.16
CA ILE A 65 -24.58 15.74 -10.68
C ILE A 65 -23.07 15.63 -10.97
N TRP A 66 -22.48 16.64 -11.62
CA TRP A 66 -21.06 16.67 -11.92
C TRP A 66 -20.19 16.68 -10.64
N MET A 67 -20.54 17.46 -9.63
CA MET A 67 -19.84 17.47 -8.34
C MET A 67 -19.94 16.11 -7.64
N VAL A 68 -21.09 15.45 -7.68
CA VAL A 68 -21.30 14.14 -7.05
C VAL A 68 -20.53 13.03 -7.77
N PHE A 69 -20.48 13.05 -9.11
CA PHE A 69 -19.87 11.98 -9.91
C PHE A 69 -18.39 12.21 -10.25
N ILE A 70 -17.93 13.46 -10.38
CA ILE A 70 -16.60 13.82 -10.88
C ILE A 70 -15.71 14.48 -9.82
N ASP A 71 -16.26 15.27 -8.88
CA ASP A 71 -15.44 16.16 -8.05
C ASP A 71 -14.72 15.49 -6.87
N SER A 72 -15.12 14.30 -6.41
CA SER A 72 -14.57 13.82 -5.12
C SER A 72 -14.34 12.33 -4.93
N ASN A 73 -14.75 11.45 -5.84
CA ASN A 73 -14.51 10.02 -5.66
C ASN A 73 -14.20 9.37 -6.99
N ASP A 74 -12.91 9.24 -7.29
CA ASP A 74 -12.48 8.24 -8.25
C ASP A 74 -12.83 6.86 -7.66
N ILE A 75 -14.04 6.39 -7.97
CA ILE A 75 -14.63 5.14 -7.47
C ILE A 75 -13.66 3.98 -7.75
N LEU A 76 -12.94 4.03 -8.87
CA LEU A 76 -11.93 3.05 -9.23
C LEU A 76 -10.73 3.10 -8.28
N THR A 77 -10.27 4.29 -7.92
CA THR A 77 -9.18 4.45 -6.93
C THR A 77 -9.62 3.98 -5.55
N GLN A 78 -10.82 4.31 -5.10
CA GLN A 78 -11.34 3.81 -3.82
C GLN A 78 -11.49 2.29 -3.80
N TYR A 79 -11.94 1.71 -4.92
CA TYR A 79 -12.01 0.25 -5.07
C TYR A 79 -10.62 -0.40 -5.01
N LYS A 80 -9.64 0.14 -5.75
CA LYS A 80 -8.24 -0.35 -5.72
C LYS A 80 -7.63 -0.25 -4.33
N LEU A 81 -7.87 0.84 -3.62
CA LEU A 81 -7.38 1.05 -2.25
C LEU A 81 -7.99 0.04 -1.28
N LYS A 82 -9.31 -0.20 -1.35
CA LYS A 82 -9.98 -1.23 -0.55
C LYS A 82 -9.43 -2.63 -0.85
N ALA A 83 -9.23 -2.96 -2.12
CA ALA A 83 -8.65 -4.24 -2.50
C ALA A 83 -7.21 -4.41 -1.95
N LYS A 84 -6.40 -3.35 -2.02
CA LYS A 84 -5.03 -3.36 -1.48
C LYS A 84 -5.02 -3.46 0.05
N LEU A 85 -5.96 -2.81 0.74
CA LEU A 85 -6.12 -2.90 2.18
C LEU A 85 -6.43 -4.34 2.61
N ASN A 86 -7.43 -4.97 1.98
CA ASN A 86 -7.80 -6.36 2.28
C ASN A 86 -6.64 -7.33 2.02
N GLU A 87 -5.85 -7.10 0.97
CA GLU A 87 -4.67 -7.90 0.69
C GLU A 87 -3.59 -7.77 1.77
N LEU A 88 -3.33 -6.54 2.24
CA LEU A 88 -2.38 -6.29 3.32
C LEU A 88 -2.84 -6.90 4.65
N GLU A 89 -4.14 -6.85 4.94
CA GLU A 89 -4.71 -7.49 6.13
C GLU A 89 -4.55 -9.01 6.09
N ARG A 90 -4.83 -9.65 4.95
CA ARG A 90 -4.58 -11.09 4.77
C ARG A 90 -3.11 -11.45 4.96
N GLN A 91 -2.20 -10.67 4.37
CA GLN A 91 -0.77 -10.90 4.54
C GLN A 91 -0.35 -10.75 6.00
N LYS A 92 -0.85 -9.73 6.69
CA LYS A 92 -0.59 -9.52 8.12
C LYS A 92 -1.04 -10.73 8.94
N GLU A 93 -2.26 -11.20 8.74
CA GLU A 93 -2.80 -12.35 9.46
C GLU A 93 -1.98 -13.62 9.21
N PHE A 94 -1.63 -13.90 7.94
CA PHE A 94 -0.77 -15.01 7.55
C PHE A 94 0.60 -14.98 8.28
N TYR A 95 1.26 -13.81 8.33
CA TYR A 95 2.56 -13.70 9.00
C TYR A 95 2.45 -13.80 10.53
N LEU A 96 1.34 -13.36 11.13
CA LEU A 96 1.09 -13.52 12.56
C LEU A 96 0.95 -15.00 12.92
N GLU A 97 0.12 -15.75 12.19
CA GLU A 97 -0.04 -17.19 12.38
C GLU A 97 1.30 -17.92 12.20
N ARG A 98 2.04 -17.57 11.13
CA ARG A 98 3.33 -18.20 10.86
C ARG A 98 4.35 -17.92 11.95
N LYS A 99 4.34 -16.71 12.52
CA LYS A 99 5.20 -16.34 13.65
C LYS A 99 4.89 -17.17 14.89
N GLU A 100 3.61 -17.36 15.23
CA GLU A 100 3.22 -18.20 16.37
C GLU A 100 3.68 -19.64 16.19
N LYS A 101 3.46 -20.22 15.00
CA LYS A 101 3.93 -21.58 14.68
C LYS A 101 5.44 -21.70 14.79
N ILE A 102 6.21 -20.79 14.20
CA ILE A 102 7.68 -20.79 14.31
C ILE A 102 8.15 -20.64 15.75
N GLN A 103 7.46 -19.85 16.57
CA GLN A 103 7.79 -19.73 17.99
C GLN A 103 7.52 -21.01 18.76
N ALA A 104 6.43 -21.73 18.46
CA ALA A 104 6.14 -23.04 19.03
C ALA A 104 7.19 -24.07 18.61
N ASP A 105 7.46 -24.18 17.30
CA ASP A 105 8.48 -25.09 16.73
C ASP A 105 9.86 -24.82 17.36
N ARG A 106 10.23 -23.53 17.54
CA ARG A 106 11.48 -23.15 18.19
C ARG A 106 11.51 -23.59 19.66
N LYS A 107 10.42 -23.39 20.41
CA LYS A 107 10.35 -23.80 21.82
C LYS A 107 10.53 -25.30 21.96
N GLU A 108 9.87 -26.08 21.10
CA GLU A 108 10.01 -27.54 21.08
C GLU A 108 11.45 -27.95 20.74
N LEU A 109 12.01 -27.39 19.66
CA LEU A 109 13.39 -27.67 19.23
C LEU A 109 14.42 -27.32 20.31
N MET A 110 14.26 -26.19 21.00
CA MET A 110 15.18 -25.74 22.05
C MET A 110 14.99 -26.49 23.37
N SER A 111 13.83 -27.12 23.59
CA SER A 111 13.55 -27.90 24.80
C SER A 111 14.22 -29.28 24.79
N ASN A 112 14.54 -29.81 23.61
CA ASN A 112 15.15 -31.12 23.45
C ASN A 112 16.52 -31.02 22.75
N ASN A 113 17.58 -31.29 23.52
CA ASN A 113 18.96 -31.18 23.06
C ASN A 113 19.29 -32.16 21.91
N GLU A 114 18.66 -33.34 21.88
CA GLU A 114 18.84 -34.33 20.81
C GLU A 114 18.23 -33.84 19.49
N LEU A 115 17.02 -33.27 19.54
CA LEU A 115 16.37 -32.68 18.36
C LEU A 115 17.15 -31.46 17.84
N LEU A 116 17.67 -30.63 18.74
CA LEU A 116 18.51 -29.49 18.39
C LEU A 116 19.81 -29.93 17.70
N GLU A 117 20.51 -30.93 18.25
CA GLU A 117 21.74 -31.48 17.65
C GLU A 117 21.46 -32.08 16.26
N LYS A 118 20.38 -32.87 16.12
CA LYS A 118 19.96 -33.43 14.83
C LYS A 118 19.67 -32.35 13.80
N PHE A 119 18.90 -31.32 14.16
CA PHE A 119 18.57 -30.22 13.27
C PHE A 119 19.82 -29.42 12.85
N ALA A 120 20.74 -29.14 13.79
CA ALA A 120 21.99 -28.46 13.52
C ALA A 120 22.89 -29.26 12.55
N ARG A 121 22.93 -30.59 12.71
CA ARG A 121 23.68 -31.50 11.82
C ARG A 121 23.07 -31.60 10.43
N GLU A 122 21.76 -31.79 10.30
CA GLU A 122 21.10 -31.99 9.01
C GLU A 122 20.94 -30.71 8.20
N ARG A 123 20.62 -29.58 8.85
CA ARG A 123 20.28 -28.33 8.14
C ARG A 123 21.46 -27.39 7.98
N TYR A 124 22.38 -27.41 8.93
CA TYR A 124 23.51 -26.50 8.99
C TYR A 124 24.86 -27.21 8.95
N LEU A 125 24.89 -28.54 8.84
CA LEU A 125 26.12 -29.33 8.77
C LEU A 125 27.07 -29.02 9.95
N MET A 126 26.50 -28.74 11.13
CA MET A 126 27.30 -28.44 12.32
C MET A 126 27.99 -29.69 12.88
N LYS A 127 29.26 -29.55 13.26
CA LYS A 127 30.08 -30.63 13.85
C LYS A 127 30.66 -30.24 15.20
N ARG A 128 30.98 -31.22 16.05
CA ARG A 128 31.73 -30.97 17.28
C ARG A 128 33.21 -30.69 16.95
N LYS A 129 33.92 -30.00 17.84
CA LYS A 129 35.35 -29.64 17.62
C LYS A 129 36.26 -30.85 17.37
N ASN A 130 35.86 -32.03 17.84
CA ASN A 130 36.65 -33.26 17.84
C ASN A 130 36.18 -34.25 16.75
N GLU A 131 35.35 -33.79 15.82
CA GLU A 131 34.66 -34.62 14.84
C GLU A 131 34.94 -34.09 13.43
N ASP A 132 35.10 -35.00 12.47
CA ASP A 132 35.26 -34.69 11.06
C ASP A 132 33.98 -35.00 10.29
N LEU A 133 33.53 -34.04 9.48
CA LEU A 133 32.30 -34.12 8.72
C LEU A 133 32.63 -34.32 7.24
N TYR A 134 32.09 -35.37 6.64
CA TYR A 134 32.24 -35.68 5.22
C TYR A 134 30.88 -35.50 4.53
N VAL A 135 30.84 -34.72 3.44
CA VAL A 135 29.64 -34.54 2.59
C VAL A 135 29.90 -35.27 1.29
N VAL A 136 29.14 -36.32 1.01
CA VAL A 136 29.25 -37.08 -0.24
C VAL A 136 28.33 -36.43 -1.27
N VAL A 137 28.91 -35.96 -2.37
CA VAL A 137 28.17 -35.44 -3.52
C VAL A 137 28.24 -36.53 -4.59
N GLU A 138 27.09 -37.03 -5.03
CA GLU A 138 27.03 -37.93 -6.19
C GLU A 138 27.27 -37.09 -7.46
N GLU A 139 28.24 -37.51 -8.29
CA GLU A 139 28.54 -36.90 -9.60
C GLU A 139 27.56 -37.37 -10.70
#